data_AF-A0A821SW67-F1
#
_entry.id   AF-A0A821SW67-F1
#
_cell.length_a   1.000
_cell.length_b   1.000
_cell.length_c   1.000
_cell.angle_alpha   90.00
_cell.angle_beta   90.00
_cell.angle_gamma   90.00
#
_symmetry.space_group_name_H-M   'P 1'
#
loop_
_entity.id
_entity.type
_entity.pdbx_description
1 polymer ?
#
loop_
_entity_poly.entity_id
_entity_poly.type
_entity_poly.pdbx_seq_one_letter_code
_entity_poly.pdbx_strand_id
1 'polypeptide(L)'
;LHEQLENAFEMSLSSFKQYIDDEMLQILAQMDKPTMILPHLYLGSEWNASNFDELKSNNIGYVLNVSREIDNFFPGHFKYLNVRVHDHDDADLLKEWEKTFRFINEA
;
A
#
# COMPACT_ATOMS: atom_id res chain seq x y z
N LEU A 1 -12.23 -21.34 5.61
CA LEU A 1 -10.83 -21.02 5.24
C LEU A 1 -9.83 -21.87 6.04
N HIS A 2 -9.92 -21.91 7.36
CA HIS A 2 -9.11 -22.81 8.21
C HIS A 2 -9.20 -24.30 7.80
N GLU A 3 -10.42 -24.86 7.68
CA GLU A 3 -10.62 -26.23 7.15
C GLU A 3 -10.12 -26.41 5.71
N GLN A 4 -10.16 -25.36 4.88
CA GLN A 4 -9.67 -25.44 3.50
C GLN A 4 -8.15 -25.48 3.46
N LEU A 5 -7.47 -24.75 4.35
CA LEU A 5 -6.02 -24.76 4.53
C LEU A 5 -5.54 -26.10 5.10
N GLU A 6 -6.18 -26.63 6.14
CA GLU A 6 -5.84 -27.95 6.69
C GLU A 6 -6.00 -29.06 5.64
N ASN A 7 -7.05 -29.00 4.83
CA ASN A 7 -7.26 -29.93 3.71
C ASN A 7 -6.22 -29.76 2.59
N ALA A 8 -5.79 -28.53 2.28
CA ALA A 8 -4.80 -28.27 1.24
C ALA A 8 -3.38 -28.71 1.62
N PHE A 9 -3.04 -28.62 2.91
CA PHE A 9 -1.71 -28.99 3.44
C PHE A 9 -1.67 -30.39 4.08
N GLU A 10 -2.81 -31.11 4.08
CA GLU A 10 -2.99 -32.43 4.67
C GLU A 10 -2.45 -32.55 6.12
N MET A 11 -2.55 -31.47 6.90
CA MET A 11 -2.04 -31.42 8.27
C MET A 11 -2.98 -30.64 9.19
N SER A 12 -3.00 -31.04 10.46
CA SER A 12 -3.72 -30.26 11.47
C SER A 12 -2.94 -29.01 11.83
N LEU A 13 -3.60 -27.86 11.71
CA LEU A 13 -3.10 -26.54 12.05
C LEU A 13 -3.57 -26.10 13.44
N SER A 14 -4.21 -26.99 14.20
CA SER A 14 -4.76 -26.73 15.54
C SER A 14 -3.76 -26.07 16.50
N SER A 15 -2.49 -26.51 16.50
CA SER A 15 -1.41 -25.93 17.32
C SER A 15 -0.96 -24.52 16.88
N PHE A 16 -1.20 -24.17 15.63
CA PHE A 16 -0.83 -22.88 15.03
C PHE A 16 -2.04 -21.96 14.82
N LYS A 17 -3.23 -22.40 15.22
CA LYS A 17 -4.50 -21.74 14.91
C LYS A 17 -4.47 -20.27 15.29
N GLN A 18 -4.04 -19.93 16.50
CA GLN A 18 -3.98 -18.55 16.96
C GLN A 18 -3.05 -17.69 16.09
N TYR A 19 -1.84 -18.18 15.82
CA TYR A 19 -0.87 -17.49 14.96
C TYR A 19 -1.40 -17.29 13.55
N ILE A 20 -2.01 -18.33 12.97
CA ILE A 20 -2.60 -18.24 11.63
C ILE A 20 -3.76 -17.24 11.63
N ASP A 21 -4.66 -17.29 12.62
CA ASP A 21 -5.78 -16.36 12.71
C ASP A 21 -5.29 -14.90 12.86
N ASP A 22 -4.24 -14.65 13.64
CA ASP A 22 -3.63 -13.32 13.82
C ASP A 22 -2.96 -12.82 12.53
N GLU A 23 -2.15 -13.66 11.87
CA GLU A 23 -1.52 -13.33 10.58
C GLU A 23 -2.58 -13.15 9.48
N MET A 24 -3.64 -13.96 9.48
CA MET A 24 -4.74 -13.85 8.55
C MET A 24 -5.49 -12.52 8.72
N LEU A 25 -5.77 -12.10 9.95
CA LEU A 25 -6.38 -10.80 10.23
C LEU A 25 -5.50 -9.65 9.74
N GLN A 26 -4.19 -9.75 9.96
CA GLN A 26 -3.23 -8.75 9.48
C GLN A 26 -3.19 -8.69 7.94
N ILE A 27 -3.13 -9.85 7.27
CA ILE A 27 -3.17 -9.94 5.80
C ILE A 27 -4.49 -9.37 5.27
N LEU A 28 -5.62 -9.74 5.85
CA LEU A 28 -6.94 -9.26 5.42
C LEU A 28 -7.09 -7.74 5.61
N ALA A 29 -6.55 -7.18 6.69
CA ALA A 29 -6.51 -5.73 6.90
C ALA A 29 -5.62 -5.01 5.87
N GLN A 30 -4.53 -5.64 5.42
CA GLN A 30 -3.64 -5.09 4.39
C GLN A 30 -4.21 -5.21 2.96
N MET A 31 -5.28 -5.98 2.77
CA MET A 31 -5.99 -6.13 1.49
C MET A 31 -7.06 -5.05 1.25
N ASP A 32 -7.17 -4.06 2.15
CA ASP A 32 -8.09 -2.96 1.92
C ASP A 32 -7.71 -2.17 0.66
N LYS A 33 -8.72 -1.85 -0.14
CA LYS A 33 -8.56 -1.05 -1.35
C LYS A 33 -8.07 0.35 -1.00
N PRO A 34 -7.33 1.01 -1.90
CA PRO A 34 -6.94 2.39 -1.67
C PRO A 34 -8.20 3.25 -1.52
N THR A 35 -8.19 4.13 -0.52
CA THR A 35 -9.32 5.00 -0.21
C THR A 35 -9.30 6.21 -1.13
N MET A 36 -10.37 6.43 -1.90
CA MET A 36 -10.55 7.67 -2.66
C MET A 36 -10.93 8.80 -1.70
N ILE A 37 -9.98 9.70 -1.42
CA ILE A 37 -10.19 10.83 -0.50
C ILE A 37 -10.76 12.06 -1.22
N LEU A 38 -10.47 12.21 -2.52
CA LEU A 38 -11.08 13.19 -3.43
C LEU A 38 -11.23 12.53 -4.81
N PRO A 39 -12.08 13.08 -5.70
CA PRO A 39 -12.13 12.61 -7.08
C PRO A 39 -10.72 12.57 -7.70
N HIS A 40 -10.32 11.39 -8.19
CA HIS A 40 -9.00 11.12 -8.77
C HIS A 40 -7.79 11.15 -7.80
N LEU A 41 -8.02 11.31 -6.49
CA LEU A 41 -6.98 11.25 -5.47
C LEU A 41 -7.24 10.10 -4.49
N TYR A 42 -6.29 9.17 -4.45
CA TYR A 42 -6.36 7.98 -3.61
C TYR A 42 -5.25 8.00 -2.58
N LEU A 43 -5.56 7.54 -1.37
CA LEU A 43 -4.63 7.27 -0.30
C LEU A 43 -4.57 5.74 -0.09
N GLY A 44 -3.36 5.18 -0.06
CA GLY A 44 -3.16 3.75 0.10
C GLY A 44 -1.78 3.41 0.66
N SER A 45 -1.58 2.14 0.94
CA SER A 45 -0.33 1.58 1.46
C SER A 45 0.63 1.17 0.33
N GLU A 46 1.80 0.67 0.71
CA GLU A 46 2.75 0.02 -0.20
C GLU A 46 2.12 -1.17 -0.93
N TRP A 47 1.20 -1.89 -0.30
CA TRP A 47 0.49 -3.02 -0.91
C TRP A 47 -0.37 -2.56 -2.08
N ASN A 48 -1.14 -1.48 -1.91
CA ASN A 48 -1.92 -0.92 -3.02
C ASN A 48 -1.00 -0.42 -4.14
N ALA A 49 0.12 0.23 -3.78
CA ALA A 49 1.11 0.70 -4.75
C ALA A 49 1.84 -0.42 -5.50
N SER A 50 1.91 -1.63 -4.92
CA SER A 50 2.48 -2.83 -5.56
C SER A 50 1.50 -3.56 -6.48
N ASN A 51 0.22 -3.19 -6.51
CA ASN A 51 -0.79 -3.85 -7.33
C ASN A 51 -1.00 -3.11 -8.66
N PHE A 52 -0.30 -3.56 -9.71
CA PHE A 52 -0.35 -2.94 -11.03
C PHE A 52 -1.77 -2.86 -11.61
N ASP A 53 -2.54 -3.94 -11.49
CA ASP A 53 -3.87 -4.04 -12.08
C ASP A 53 -4.85 -3.11 -11.38
N GLU A 54 -4.77 -3.00 -10.04
CA GLU A 54 -5.58 -2.06 -9.26
C GLU A 54 -5.27 -0.60 -9.61
N LEU A 55 -3.98 -0.26 -9.74
CA LEU A 55 -3.56 1.08 -10.17
C LEU A 55 -4.11 1.41 -11.57
N LYS A 56 -4.06 0.46 -12.50
CA LYS A 56 -4.62 0.66 -13.86
C LYS A 56 -6.14 0.74 -13.86
N SER A 57 -6.83 -0.10 -13.10
CA SER A 57 -8.31 -0.07 -13.04
C SER A 57 -8.85 1.22 -12.41
N ASN A 58 -8.07 1.82 -11.50
CA ASN A 58 -8.40 3.12 -10.90
C ASN A 58 -7.90 4.33 -11.72
N ASN A 59 -7.38 4.08 -12.94
CA ASN A 59 -6.83 5.11 -13.83
C ASN A 59 -5.71 5.95 -13.19
N ILE A 60 -4.89 5.35 -12.32
CA ILE A 60 -3.75 6.03 -11.71
C ILE A 60 -2.68 6.27 -12.78
N GLY A 61 -2.23 7.53 -12.90
CA GLY A 61 -1.09 7.92 -13.73
C GLY A 61 0.12 8.40 -12.91
N TYR A 62 -0.12 8.80 -11.67
CA TYR A 62 0.84 9.46 -10.78
C TYR A 62 0.87 8.76 -9.43
N VAL A 63 2.07 8.56 -8.88
CA VAL A 63 2.26 7.97 -7.56
C VAL A 63 3.21 8.85 -6.74
N LEU A 64 2.68 9.44 -5.66
CA LEU A 64 3.47 10.13 -4.65
C LEU A 64 3.85 9.11 -3.57
N ASN A 65 5.13 8.74 -3.52
CA ASN A 65 5.67 7.78 -2.55
C ASN A 65 6.36 8.56 -1.42
N VAL A 66 5.78 8.50 -0.22
CA VAL A 66 6.23 9.23 0.98
C VAL A 66 6.84 8.26 2.01
N SER A 67 7.70 7.36 1.55
CA SER A 67 8.37 6.38 2.42
C SER A 67 9.86 6.31 2.10
N ARG A 68 10.69 6.20 3.15
CA ARG A 68 12.14 6.06 2.98
C ARG A 68 12.55 4.67 2.50
N GLU A 69 11.87 3.65 2.98
CA GLU A 69 12.19 2.23 2.76
C GLU A 69 11.50 1.58 1.56
N ILE A 70 10.43 2.18 1.03
CA ILE A 70 9.64 1.58 -0.04
C ILE A 70 10.07 2.14 -1.39
N ASP A 71 10.61 1.30 -2.27
CA ASP A 71 10.94 1.70 -3.65
C ASP A 71 9.72 1.78 -4.56
N ASN A 72 9.88 2.44 -5.71
CA ASN A 72 8.83 2.51 -6.72
C ASN A 72 8.66 1.14 -7.36
N PHE A 73 7.48 0.55 -7.27
CA PHE A 73 7.20 -0.78 -7.83
C PHE A 73 7.21 -0.79 -9.37
N PHE A 74 6.78 0.31 -10.02
CA PHE A 74 6.58 0.35 -11.48
C PHE A 74 7.09 1.65 -12.16
N PRO A 75 8.38 2.01 -12.01
CA PRO A 75 8.93 3.32 -12.39
C PRO A 75 8.82 3.68 -13.89
N GLY A 76 8.55 2.71 -14.77
CA GLY A 76 8.32 2.94 -16.21
C GLY A 76 6.85 3.12 -16.62
N HIS A 77 5.91 2.94 -15.70
CA HIS A 77 4.47 2.90 -16.01
C HIS A 77 3.64 4.03 -15.40
N PHE A 78 4.17 4.68 -14.36
CA PHE A 78 3.56 5.81 -13.68
C PHE A 78 4.59 6.89 -13.46
N LYS A 79 4.15 8.14 -13.34
CA LYS A 79 5.01 9.24 -12.94
C LYS A 79 5.16 9.25 -11.43
N TYR A 80 6.39 9.24 -10.94
CA TYR A 80 6.66 9.17 -9.50
C TYR A 80 7.20 10.49 -8.95
N LEU A 81 6.78 10.80 -7.73
CA LEU A 81 7.47 11.73 -6.84
C LEU A 81 7.83 10.99 -5.56
N ASN A 82 9.10 11.01 -5.18
CA ASN A 82 9.56 10.40 -3.94
C ASN A 82 9.86 11.47 -2.88
N VAL A 83 9.31 11.28 -1.69
CA VAL A 83 9.64 11.99 -0.46
C VAL A 83 10.19 10.95 0.52
N ARG A 84 11.52 10.89 0.64
CA ARG A 84 12.22 9.86 1.42
C ARG A 84 12.33 10.32 2.88
N VAL A 85 11.29 10.03 3.66
CA VAL A 85 11.18 10.43 5.06
C VAL A 85 10.88 9.21 5.93
N HIS A 86 11.39 9.20 7.16
CA HIS A 86 11.01 8.18 8.14
C HIS A 86 9.72 8.61 8.84
N ASP A 87 8.91 7.64 9.23
CA ASP A 87 7.72 7.87 10.05
C ASP A 87 8.11 8.08 11.53
N HIS A 88 8.71 9.24 11.78
CA HIS A 88 9.03 9.74 13.11
C HIS A 88 8.34 11.09 13.32
N ASP A 89 8.05 11.43 14.57
CA ASP A 89 7.38 12.66 14.97
C ASP A 89 8.22 13.93 14.73
N ASP A 90 9.53 13.79 14.55
CA ASP A 90 10.47 14.87 14.23
C ASP A 90 10.66 15.11 12.72
N ALA A 91 9.98 14.35 11.86
CA ALA A 91 10.06 14.48 10.42
C ALA A 91 9.48 15.82 9.92
N ASP A 92 10.32 16.63 9.26
CA ASP A 92 9.90 17.92 8.69
C ASP A 92 9.23 17.77 7.31
N LEU A 93 7.94 17.41 7.33
CA LEU A 93 7.11 17.27 6.13
C LEU A 93 6.73 18.62 5.49
N LEU A 94 6.78 19.72 6.25
CA LEU A 94 6.36 21.04 5.76
C LEU A 94 7.27 21.54 4.64
N LYS A 95 8.56 21.20 4.67
CA LYS A 95 9.51 21.52 3.59
C LYS A 95 9.12 20.93 2.23
N GLU A 96 8.43 19.79 2.23
CA GLU A 96 8.03 19.09 1.00
C GLU A 96 6.62 19.48 0.54
N TRP A 97 5.87 20.23 1.35
CA TRP A 97 4.46 20.56 1.14
C TRP A 97 4.17 21.15 -0.24
N GLU A 98 4.93 22.18 -0.63
CA GLU A 98 4.70 22.86 -1.90
C GLU A 98 4.96 21.94 -3.10
N LYS A 99 6.00 21.11 -3.00
CA LYS A 99 6.41 20.16 -4.05
C LYS A 99 5.38 19.05 -4.22
N THR A 100 4.90 18.45 -3.12
CA THR A 100 3.87 17.40 -3.16
C THR A 100 2.53 17.95 -3.65
N PHE A 101 2.14 19.15 -3.20
CA PHE A 101 0.91 19.81 -3.67
C PHE A 101 0.94 20.09 -5.18
N ARG A 102 2.05 20.63 -5.70
CA ARG A 102 2.19 20.87 -7.15
C ARG A 102 2.11 19.58 -7.96
N PHE A 103 2.70 18.50 -7.45
CA PHE A 103 2.65 17.20 -8.11
C PHE A 103 1.24 16.63 -8.16
N ILE A 104 0.47 16.74 -7.07
CA ILE A 104 -0.94 16.33 -7.02
C ILE A 104 -1.78 17.16 -8.01
N ASN A 105 -1.53 18.46 -8.15
CA ASN A 105 -2.27 19.31 -9.08
C ASN A 105 -1.88 19.14 -10.56
N GLU A 106 -0.70 18.60 -10.85
CA GLU A 106 -0.27 18.31 -12.22
C GLU A 106 -0.92 17.03 -12.78
N ALA A 107 -1.32 16.12 -11.88
CA ALA A 107 -1.88 14.81 -12.20
C ALA A 107 -3.29 14.91 -12.82
#